data_AF-A0A0F9QFQ2-F1
#
_entry.id   AF-A0A0F9QFQ2-F1
#
_cell.length_a   1.000
_cell.length_b   1.000
_cell.length_c   1.000
_cell.angle_alpha   90.00
_cell.angle_beta   90.00
_cell.angle_gamma   90.00
#
_symmetry.space_group_name_H-M   'P 1'
#
loop_
_entity.id
_entity.type
_entity.pdbx_description
1 polymer ?
#
loop_
_entity_poly.entity_id
_entity_poly.type
_entity_poly.pdbx_seq_one_letter_code
_entity_poly.pdbx_strand_id
1 'polypeptide(L)'
;MAGIGVVKALIKQTLEQLGLTVDGVAQTGGTLQQVTDLGSTTTTPITASGANTFGAPGVQTHIDGTLLVDEDLDVTGQILLQDGSLANPALLFKSTDGGSPLGFAVISANRMEIVANGATVARVQAGLFSMFAELNVAGQKLSNWDLVVEDNTAGSGAPNLLSATLDAAKLLTNFGATEKNFHTLAAAAAGIHNWFVSSDASDFLRVTANTGDVVILNGVASASAGFVESQDRYASCHLVSLDATTYLAREVQGSWNVDGVDAPHNFGSLVASIGYQASATAIVATSDGLTTGLIPTNASVVTTTVATDADDIVTLPAPVVGKKHRVYAGAAHEVRTVSGSNQTINNVDSDGTNELTLASGDAVTFECVSATAWIAYGYSSTGSALTLTPA
;
A
#
# COMPACT_ATOMS: atom_id res chain seq x y z
N MET A 1 -12.91 96.54 33.06
CA MET A 1 -12.39 95.26 32.54
C MET A 1 -13.56 94.30 32.45
N ALA A 2 -14.20 94.22 31.29
CA ALA A 2 -15.25 93.23 31.04
C ALA A 2 -14.57 91.85 31.00
N GLY A 3 -14.99 90.97 31.92
CA GLY A 3 -14.32 89.71 32.18
C GLY A 3 -14.31 88.80 30.95
N ILE A 4 -13.26 87.98 30.87
CA ILE A 4 -12.97 86.99 29.81
C ILE A 4 -14.18 86.10 29.45
N GLY A 5 -15.17 85.99 30.33
CA GLY A 5 -16.43 85.27 30.10
C GLY A 5 -17.33 85.88 29.01
N VAL A 6 -17.34 87.20 28.85
CA VAL A 6 -18.19 87.86 27.82
C VAL A 6 -17.65 87.58 26.41
N VAL A 7 -16.33 87.56 26.25
CA VAL A 7 -15.68 87.22 24.97
C VAL A 7 -15.92 85.74 24.62
N LYS A 8 -15.91 84.84 25.61
CA LYS A 8 -16.19 83.40 25.41
C LYS A 8 -17.65 83.15 24.99
N ALA A 9 -18.60 83.86 25.58
CA ALA A 9 -20.02 83.73 25.23
C ALA A 9 -20.30 84.21 23.80
N LEU A 10 -19.66 85.30 23.37
CA LEU A 10 -19.82 85.84 22.02
C LEU A 10 -19.24 84.90 20.96
N ILE A 11 -18.06 84.31 21.21
CA ILE A 11 -17.41 83.35 20.29
C ILE A 11 -18.25 82.07 20.15
N LYS A 12 -18.80 81.55 21.25
CA LYS A 12 -19.70 80.38 21.22
C LYS A 12 -20.96 80.65 20.40
N GLN A 13 -21.59 81.80 20.62
CA GLN A 13 -22.80 82.21 19.90
C GLN A 13 -22.56 82.39 18.39
N THR A 14 -21.40 82.93 17.99
CA THR A 14 -21.04 83.06 16.57
C THR A 14 -20.79 81.70 15.90
N LEU A 15 -20.21 80.73 16.61
CA LEU A 15 -19.93 79.39 16.08
C LEU A 15 -21.21 78.55 15.94
N GLU A 16 -22.14 78.66 16.89
CA GLU A 16 -23.46 78.00 16.84
C GLU A 16 -24.33 78.56 15.70
N GLN A 17 -24.26 79.86 15.40
CA GLN A 17 -24.98 80.47 14.28
C GLN A 17 -24.43 80.05 12.90
N LEU A 18 -23.21 79.52 12.83
CA LEU A 18 -22.59 78.99 11.61
C LEU A 18 -22.78 77.47 11.45
N GLY A 19 -23.54 76.82 12.34
CA GLY A 19 -23.81 75.37 12.28
C GLY A 19 -22.62 74.50 12.69
N LEU A 20 -21.62 75.06 13.37
CA LEU A 20 -20.45 74.34 13.87
C LEU A 20 -20.65 73.99 15.35
N THR A 21 -20.86 72.71 15.64
CA THR A 21 -20.99 72.22 17.03
C THR A 21 -19.60 72.11 17.66
N VAL A 22 -19.33 72.90 18.70
CA VAL A 22 -18.09 72.80 19.49
C VAL A 22 -18.35 71.91 20.71
N ASP A 23 -18.19 70.61 20.55
CA ASP A 23 -18.16 69.69 21.68
C ASP A 23 -16.73 69.62 22.24
N GLY A 24 -16.54 70.22 23.43
CA GLY A 24 -15.46 69.87 24.35
C GLY A 24 -14.15 70.65 24.25
N VAL A 25 -14.13 71.92 24.69
CA VAL A 25 -12.91 72.51 25.28
C VAL A 25 -13.01 72.39 26.79
N ALA A 26 -12.43 71.33 27.36
CA ALA A 26 -12.32 71.19 28.81
C ALA A 26 -11.27 72.18 29.36
N GLN A 27 -11.63 72.96 30.40
CA GLN A 27 -10.66 73.60 31.28
C GLN A 27 -10.79 73.06 32.71
N THR A 28 -9.80 72.24 33.07
CA THR A 28 -9.00 72.19 34.31
C THR A 28 -9.65 72.45 35.67
N GLY A 29 -9.38 71.55 36.61
CA GLY A 29 -9.21 71.91 38.03
C GLY A 29 -10.04 71.09 39.03
N GLY A 30 -9.92 69.77 39.01
CA GLY A 30 -10.46 68.91 40.06
C GLY A 30 -10.08 67.46 39.77
N THR A 31 -9.33 66.84 40.68
CA THR A 31 -8.82 65.48 40.59
C THR A 31 -9.93 64.49 40.28
N LEU A 32 -10.02 64.03 39.03
CA LEU A 32 -10.86 62.89 38.67
C LEU A 32 -10.13 61.63 39.11
N GLN A 33 -10.69 60.99 40.13
CA GLN A 33 -10.37 59.60 40.46
C GLN A 33 -10.54 58.75 39.20
N GLN A 34 -9.50 57.96 38.92
CA GLN A 34 -9.57 56.79 38.06
C GLN A 34 -10.73 55.93 38.54
N VAL A 35 -11.85 55.91 37.78
CA VAL A 35 -12.84 54.85 37.91
C VAL A 35 -12.19 53.63 37.31
N THR A 36 -11.46 52.90 38.15
CA THR A 36 -11.12 51.51 37.93
C THR A 36 -12.42 50.73 37.85
N ASP A 37 -12.61 50.06 36.72
CA ASP A 37 -13.41 48.86 36.50
C ASP A 37 -14.42 48.45 37.58
N LEU A 38 -15.70 48.51 37.24
CA LEU A 38 -16.69 47.57 37.74
C LEU A 38 -16.86 46.45 36.72
N GLY A 39 -16.07 45.38 36.89
CA GLY A 39 -16.54 44.02 36.61
C GLY A 39 -16.05 43.29 35.37
N SER A 40 -14.85 43.55 34.83
CA SER A 40 -14.23 42.64 33.87
C SER A 40 -12.85 42.21 34.34
N THR A 41 -12.71 40.92 34.68
CA THR A 41 -11.39 40.31 34.90
C THR A 41 -10.93 39.71 33.57
N THR A 42 -9.78 40.18 33.09
CA THR A 42 -8.97 39.66 31.96
C THR A 42 -9.41 40.02 30.53
N THR A 43 -8.90 41.15 30.01
CA THR A 43 -7.77 41.18 29.06
C THR A 43 -7.41 42.64 28.76
N THR A 44 -6.12 42.98 28.88
CA THR A 44 -5.57 44.32 28.68
C THR A 44 -5.74 44.74 27.21
N PRO A 45 -6.46 45.84 26.89
CA PRO A 45 -6.38 46.43 25.56
C PRO A 45 -5.00 47.07 25.40
N ILE A 46 -4.37 46.90 24.24
CA ILE A 46 -3.21 47.70 23.87
C ILE A 46 -3.65 49.16 23.90
N THR A 47 -3.23 49.87 24.94
CA THR A 47 -3.38 51.32 24.98
C THR A 47 -2.36 51.86 24.00
N ALA A 48 -2.81 52.34 22.83
CA ALA A 48 -1.99 53.18 21.97
C ALA A 48 -1.75 54.52 22.69
N SER A 49 -0.83 54.54 23.66
CA SER A 49 -0.37 55.76 24.32
C SER A 49 0.75 56.39 23.50
N GLY A 50 0.34 56.96 22.38
CA GLY A 50 1.17 57.78 21.54
C GLY A 50 0.28 58.32 20.45
N ALA A 51 0.20 59.64 20.32
CA ALA A 51 -0.52 60.30 19.25
C ALA A 51 0.06 59.85 17.89
N ASN A 52 -0.42 58.73 17.36
CA ASN A 52 -0.33 58.43 15.96
C ASN A 52 -1.43 59.26 15.31
N THR A 53 -1.07 60.49 14.95
CA THR A 53 -1.68 61.16 13.80
C THR A 53 -1.40 60.29 12.59
N PHE A 54 -2.27 59.31 12.34
CA PHE A 54 -2.42 58.68 11.03
C PHE A 54 -2.99 59.76 10.10
N GLY A 55 -2.12 60.65 9.63
CA GLY A 55 -2.43 61.65 8.61
C GLY A 55 -2.48 61.07 7.20
N ALA A 56 -2.41 59.74 7.06
CA ALA A 56 -2.63 59.04 5.81
C ALA A 56 -4.15 58.75 5.70
N PRO A 57 -4.85 59.27 4.67
CA PRO A 57 -6.31 59.22 4.57
C PRO A 57 -6.94 57.82 4.42
N GLY A 58 -6.19 56.73 4.61
CA GLY A 58 -6.61 55.36 4.32
C GLY A 58 -6.59 54.38 5.49
N VAL A 59 -6.45 54.82 6.75
CA VAL A 59 -6.54 53.92 7.93
C VAL A 59 -7.50 54.49 8.95
N GLN A 60 -8.62 53.79 9.17
CA GLN A 60 -9.61 54.15 10.19
C GLN A 60 -9.74 53.04 11.22
N THR A 61 -9.58 53.37 12.50
CA THR A 61 -9.99 52.48 13.59
C THR A 61 -11.51 52.58 13.76
N HIS A 62 -12.22 51.48 13.55
CA HIS A 62 -13.64 51.38 13.81
C HIS A 62 -13.91 51.21 15.32
N ILE A 63 -15.11 51.57 15.77
CA ILE A 63 -15.48 51.64 17.20
C ILE A 63 -15.45 50.28 17.92
N ASP A 64 -15.44 49.19 17.18
CA ASP A 64 -15.33 47.82 17.68
C ASP A 64 -13.86 47.35 17.80
N GLY A 65 -12.90 48.25 17.57
CA GLY A 65 -11.47 47.95 17.64
C GLY A 65 -10.91 47.33 16.35
N THR A 66 -11.71 47.21 15.28
CA THR A 66 -11.21 46.76 13.98
C THR A 66 -10.51 47.89 13.22
N LEU A 67 -9.51 47.56 12.42
CA LEU A 67 -8.82 48.52 11.55
C LEU A 67 -9.40 48.39 10.13
N LEU A 68 -10.03 49.44 9.62
CA LEU A 68 -10.42 49.56 8.22
C LEU A 68 -9.25 50.16 7.47
N VAL A 69 -8.68 49.36 6.57
CA VAL A 69 -7.65 49.78 5.64
C VAL A 69 -8.34 50.06 4.30
N ASP A 70 -8.20 51.28 3.82
CA ASP A 70 -8.68 51.70 2.50
C ASP A 70 -7.97 50.91 1.40
N GLU A 71 -8.67 50.69 0.28
CA GLU A 71 -8.19 49.92 -0.86
C GLU A 71 -6.97 50.56 -1.53
N ASP A 72 -6.76 51.86 -1.30
CA ASP A 72 -5.63 52.65 -1.82
C ASP A 72 -4.45 52.78 -0.83
N LEU A 73 -4.43 52.06 0.30
CA LEU A 73 -3.33 52.16 1.27
C LEU A 73 -2.06 51.44 0.80
N ASP A 74 -1.08 52.22 0.36
CA ASP A 74 0.26 51.72 0.04
C ASP A 74 1.09 51.55 1.32
N VAL A 75 1.16 50.32 1.84
CA VAL A 75 1.90 50.02 3.08
C VAL A 75 3.37 49.75 2.75
N THR A 76 4.22 50.78 2.85
CA THR A 76 5.68 50.65 2.64
C THR A 76 6.43 50.07 3.86
N GLY A 77 5.79 49.22 4.67
CA GLY A 77 6.32 48.69 5.93
C GLY A 77 5.77 47.32 6.32
N GLN A 78 6.11 46.84 7.52
CA GLN A 78 5.62 45.55 8.03
C GLN A 78 4.30 45.74 8.78
N ILE A 79 3.30 44.91 8.47
CA ILE A 79 2.09 44.77 9.29
C ILE A 79 2.38 43.71 10.35
N LEU A 80 2.55 44.12 11.60
CA LEU A 80 2.66 43.18 12.73
C LEU A 80 1.25 42.74 13.13
N LEU A 81 0.89 41.51 12.75
CA LEU A 81 -0.33 40.86 13.21
C LEU A 81 -0.07 40.21 14.57
N GLN A 82 -1.03 40.32 15.49
CA GLN A 82 -0.98 39.58 16.75
C GLN A 82 -1.24 38.10 16.51
N ASP A 83 -0.76 37.26 17.43
CA ASP A 83 -1.09 35.84 17.43
C ASP A 83 -2.60 35.63 17.49
N GLY A 84 -3.12 34.85 16.55
CA GLY A 84 -4.54 34.55 16.42
C GLY A 84 -4.92 33.23 17.10
N SER A 85 -6.21 33.05 17.35
CA SER A 85 -6.82 31.76 17.71
C SER A 85 -8.04 31.49 16.83
N LEU A 86 -8.61 30.29 16.91
CA LEU A 86 -9.86 29.96 16.18
C LEU A 86 -11.04 30.84 16.62
N ALA A 87 -11.05 31.29 17.88
CA ALA A 87 -12.08 32.15 18.43
C ALA A 87 -11.82 33.65 18.15
N ASN A 88 -10.56 34.03 17.89
CA ASN A 88 -10.17 35.40 17.59
C ASN A 88 -9.02 35.40 16.57
N PRO A 89 -9.34 35.35 15.26
CA PRO A 89 -8.33 35.16 14.23
C PRO A 89 -7.43 36.38 14.07
N ALA A 90 -6.17 36.15 13.67
CA ALA A 90 -5.21 37.22 13.41
C ALA A 90 -5.62 38.06 12.19
N LEU A 91 -6.28 37.42 11.21
CA LEU A 91 -6.84 38.06 10.03
C LEU A 91 -8.15 37.36 9.67
N LEU A 92 -9.23 38.14 9.55
CA LEU A 92 -10.56 37.65 9.19
C LEU A 92 -10.91 38.10 7.76
N PHE A 93 -11.16 37.16 6.87
CA PHE A 93 -11.61 37.47 5.51
C PHE A 93 -13.14 37.42 5.48
N LYS A 94 -13.77 38.59 5.29
CA LYS A 94 -15.22 38.70 5.09
C LYS A 94 -15.53 38.81 3.60
N SER A 95 -16.64 38.23 3.19
CA SER A 95 -17.17 38.46 1.84
C SER A 95 -17.64 39.91 1.70
N THR A 96 -17.48 40.50 0.52
CA THR A 96 -17.94 41.86 0.19
C THR A 96 -19.46 42.00 0.23
N ASP A 97 -20.20 40.89 0.19
CA ASP A 97 -21.67 40.86 0.25
C ASP A 97 -22.25 40.80 1.68
N GLY A 98 -21.40 40.84 2.71
CA GLY A 98 -21.84 40.78 4.11
C GLY A 98 -22.25 39.37 4.60
N GLY A 99 -21.95 38.32 3.82
CA GLY A 99 -22.17 36.93 4.20
C GLY A 99 -21.25 36.43 5.33
N SER A 100 -21.46 35.17 5.74
CA SER A 100 -20.60 34.47 6.70
C SER A 100 -19.11 34.54 6.30
N PRO A 101 -18.17 34.57 7.26
CA PRO A 101 -16.75 34.71 6.97
C PRO A 101 -16.27 33.61 6.01
N LEU A 102 -15.58 34.02 4.94
CA LEU A 102 -15.07 33.11 3.91
C LEU A 102 -13.89 32.28 4.42
N GLY A 103 -13.18 32.81 5.41
CA GLY A 103 -12.08 32.14 6.07
C GLY A 103 -11.35 33.04 7.06
N PHE A 104 -10.36 32.49 7.73
CA PHE A 104 -9.47 33.22 8.61
C PHE A 104 -8.04 32.67 8.57
N ALA A 105 -7.06 33.53 8.86
CA ALA A 105 -5.69 33.12 9.06
C ALA A 105 -5.34 33.12 10.56
N VAL A 106 -4.68 32.05 11.01
CA VAL A 106 -4.08 31.94 12.35
C VAL A 106 -2.58 32.01 12.18
N ILE A 107 -1.98 33.02 12.80
CA ILE A 107 -0.53 33.12 12.95
C ILE A 107 -0.24 32.86 14.43
N SER A 108 0.70 31.98 14.72
CA SER A 108 1.25 31.76 16.05
C SER A 108 2.76 31.58 15.97
N ALA A 109 3.43 31.63 17.11
CA ALA A 109 4.90 31.54 17.23
C ALA A 109 5.57 30.45 16.37
N ASN A 110 4.89 29.33 16.08
CA ASN A 110 5.43 28.22 15.30
C ASN A 110 4.58 27.82 14.08
N ARG A 111 3.47 28.51 13.78
CA ARG A 111 2.51 28.06 12.77
C ARG A 111 1.80 29.22 12.08
N MET A 112 1.70 29.17 10.76
CA MET A 112 0.75 29.94 9.97
C MET A 112 -0.29 28.98 9.39
N GLU A 113 -1.57 29.31 9.48
CA GLU A 113 -2.67 28.47 9.00
C GLU A 113 -3.73 29.32 8.31
N ILE A 114 -4.24 28.88 7.17
CA ILE A 114 -5.39 29.46 6.49
C ILE A 114 -6.54 28.47 6.63
N VAL A 115 -7.68 28.91 7.16
CA VAL A 115 -8.90 28.11 7.34
C VAL A 115 -10.00 28.73 6.50
N ALA A 116 -10.68 27.93 5.68
CA ALA A 116 -11.86 28.34 4.91
C ALA A 116 -12.99 27.35 5.14
N ASN A 117 -14.22 27.83 5.32
CA ASN A 117 -15.41 26.99 5.55
C ASN A 117 -15.25 25.93 6.67
N GLY A 118 -14.50 26.24 7.73
CA GLY A 118 -14.26 25.35 8.86
C GLY A 118 -13.18 24.27 8.66
N ALA A 119 -12.47 24.28 7.52
CA ALA A 119 -11.36 23.36 7.24
C ALA A 119 -10.05 24.13 6.97
N THR A 120 -8.92 23.56 7.43
CA THR A 120 -7.58 24.08 7.13
C THR A 120 -7.26 23.87 5.64
N VAL A 121 -6.98 24.95 4.92
CA VAL A 121 -6.62 24.92 3.48
C VAL A 121 -5.13 25.14 3.22
N ALA A 122 -4.39 25.72 4.17
CA ALA A 122 -2.93 25.82 4.10
C ALA A 122 -2.34 25.89 5.51
N ARG A 123 -1.16 25.27 5.73
CA ARG A 123 -0.41 25.38 6.98
C ARG A 123 1.09 25.40 6.72
N VAL A 124 1.81 26.29 7.40
CA VAL A 124 3.27 26.32 7.48
C VAL A 124 3.64 26.21 8.96
N GLN A 125 4.51 25.28 9.33
CA GLN A 125 4.93 25.06 10.72
C GLN A 125 6.45 24.97 10.84
N ALA A 126 7.03 25.53 11.91
CA ALA A 126 8.47 25.41 12.17
C ALA A 126 8.86 23.93 12.39
N GLY A 127 9.88 23.44 11.68
CA GLY A 127 10.39 22.06 11.76
C GLY A 127 9.72 21.05 10.83
N LEU A 128 8.63 21.42 10.16
CA LEU A 128 7.95 20.58 9.17
C LEU A 128 7.24 21.49 8.15
N PHE A 129 7.82 21.61 6.96
CA PHE A 129 7.12 22.22 5.83
C PHE A 129 6.22 21.16 5.20
N SER A 130 5.00 21.02 5.73
CA SER A 130 3.97 20.15 5.15
C SER A 130 2.90 21.02 4.51
N MET A 131 3.10 21.35 3.23
CA MET A 131 2.09 22.06 2.45
C MET A 131 1.08 21.05 1.90
N PHE A 132 -0.11 20.99 2.50
CA PHE A 132 -1.29 20.40 1.86
C PHE A 132 -1.90 21.46 0.95
N ALA A 133 -1.31 21.68 -0.23
CA ALA A 133 -1.97 22.47 -1.24
C ALA A 133 -2.85 21.54 -2.07
N GLU A 134 -4.16 21.53 -1.83
CA GLU A 134 -5.11 21.09 -2.86
C GLU A 134 -5.10 22.17 -3.97
N LEU A 135 -4.18 22.04 -4.93
CA LEU A 135 -4.16 22.92 -6.09
C LEU A 135 -5.27 22.47 -7.06
N ASN A 136 -6.47 23.01 -6.88
CA ASN A 136 -7.57 22.80 -7.82
C ASN A 136 -7.36 23.69 -9.06
N VAL A 137 -6.55 23.23 -10.00
CA VAL A 137 -6.44 23.86 -11.32
C VAL A 137 -7.54 23.27 -12.20
N ALA A 138 -8.57 24.06 -12.49
CA ALA A 138 -9.61 23.73 -13.47
C ALA A 138 -10.36 22.39 -13.22
N GLY A 139 -10.65 22.02 -11.98
CA GLY A 139 -11.48 20.84 -11.65
C GLY A 139 -10.72 19.52 -11.52
N GLN A 140 -9.39 19.53 -11.67
CA GLN A 140 -8.53 18.39 -11.37
C GLN A 140 -8.04 18.53 -9.92
N LYS A 141 -8.39 17.54 -9.08
CA LYS A 141 -7.70 17.37 -7.80
C LYS A 141 -6.27 16.94 -8.16
N LEU A 142 -5.29 17.59 -7.55
CA LEU A 142 -3.92 17.09 -7.42
C LEU A 142 -3.76 16.73 -5.95
N SER A 143 -4.15 15.50 -5.61
CA SER A 143 -3.74 14.91 -4.35
C SER A 143 -2.26 14.53 -4.46
N ASN A 144 -1.54 14.52 -3.33
CA ASN A 144 -0.14 14.12 -3.24
C ASN A 144 0.12 12.64 -3.65
N TRP A 145 -0.89 11.97 -4.20
CA TRP A 145 -0.93 10.56 -4.58
C TRP A 145 -1.62 10.32 -5.93
N ASP A 146 -1.91 11.38 -6.70
CA ASP A 146 -2.48 11.20 -8.04
C ASP A 146 -1.38 10.68 -8.97
N LEU A 147 -1.23 9.35 -8.97
CA LEU A 147 -0.46 8.65 -9.98
C LEU A 147 -1.10 8.95 -11.33
N VAL A 148 -0.38 9.70 -12.15
CA VAL A 148 -0.76 9.89 -13.54
C VAL A 148 -0.68 8.53 -14.22
N VAL A 149 -1.83 8.03 -14.67
CA VAL A 149 -1.91 6.79 -15.45
C VAL A 149 -1.56 7.13 -16.90
N GLU A 150 -0.56 6.44 -17.43
CA GLU A 150 -0.16 6.56 -18.83
C GLU A 150 -0.38 5.21 -19.52
N ASP A 151 -1.32 5.21 -20.45
CA ASP A 151 -1.53 4.10 -21.37
C ASP A 151 -0.48 4.18 -22.48
N ASN A 152 0.18 3.06 -22.75
CA ASN A 152 1.29 3.02 -23.69
C ASN A 152 1.23 1.80 -24.60
N THR A 153 1.55 2.01 -25.89
CA THR A 153 1.50 0.98 -26.94
C THR A 153 2.85 0.79 -27.65
N ALA A 154 3.94 1.29 -27.08
CA ALA A 154 5.29 1.19 -27.62
C ALA A 154 5.73 -0.28 -27.79
N GLY A 155 6.08 -0.67 -29.02
CA GLY A 155 6.62 -1.99 -29.34
C GLY A 155 8.14 -2.06 -29.25
N SER A 156 8.71 -3.24 -29.52
CA SER A 156 10.16 -3.49 -29.41
C SER A 156 11.04 -2.62 -30.33
N GLY A 157 10.52 -2.21 -31.49
CA GLY A 157 11.25 -1.35 -32.43
C GLY A 157 11.33 0.12 -32.02
N ALA A 158 10.49 0.55 -31.10
CA ALA A 158 10.50 1.90 -30.53
C ALA A 158 9.97 1.88 -29.08
N PRO A 159 10.75 1.37 -28.12
CA PRO A 159 10.34 1.30 -26.72
C PRO A 159 10.02 2.68 -26.14
N ASN A 160 9.12 2.74 -25.16
CA ASN A 160 8.85 3.95 -24.40
C ASN A 160 10.09 4.28 -23.54
N LEU A 161 10.79 5.36 -23.88
CA LEU A 161 11.97 5.82 -23.16
C LEU A 161 11.56 6.72 -22.01
N LEU A 162 11.71 6.24 -20.77
CA LEU A 162 11.29 6.98 -19.60
C LEU A 162 12.31 8.06 -19.20
N SER A 163 11.80 9.20 -18.79
CA SER A 163 12.53 10.32 -18.22
C SER A 163 12.55 10.23 -16.69
N ALA A 164 13.73 10.37 -16.10
CA ALA A 164 13.91 10.40 -14.65
C ALA A 164 13.13 11.54 -13.96
N THR A 165 12.75 12.59 -14.69
CA THR A 165 12.07 13.76 -14.13
C THR A 165 10.58 13.78 -14.47
N LEU A 166 10.22 13.46 -15.72
CA LEU A 166 8.83 13.59 -16.18
C LEU A 166 8.00 12.34 -15.91
N ASP A 167 8.64 11.18 -15.82
CA ASP A 167 7.96 9.89 -15.68
C ASP A 167 8.16 9.27 -14.29
N ALA A 168 8.88 9.97 -13.41
CA ALA A 168 8.92 9.64 -12.00
C ALA A 168 7.49 9.75 -11.43
N ALA A 169 7.02 8.67 -10.81
CA ALA A 169 5.70 8.53 -10.23
C ALA A 169 4.50 8.42 -11.18
N LYS A 170 4.71 7.96 -12.41
CA LYS A 170 3.62 7.49 -13.27
C LYS A 170 3.25 6.03 -13.02
N LEU A 171 1.98 5.71 -13.25
CA LEU A 171 1.48 4.35 -13.41
C LEU A 171 1.44 4.03 -14.91
N LEU A 172 2.40 3.24 -15.37
CA LEU A 172 2.57 2.85 -16.76
C LEU A 172 1.80 1.56 -17.03
N THR A 173 0.94 1.56 -18.04
CA THR A 173 0.13 0.39 -18.44
C THR A 173 0.28 0.09 -19.92
N ASN A 174 0.02 -1.16 -20.29
CA ASN A 174 -0.07 -1.59 -21.70
C ASN A 174 -1.49 -1.45 -22.28
N PHE A 175 -2.34 -0.60 -21.70
CA PHE A 175 -3.73 -0.51 -22.15
C PHE A 175 -3.81 -0.05 -23.62
N GLY A 176 -4.56 -0.80 -24.43
CA GLY A 176 -4.70 -0.54 -25.87
C GLY A 176 -3.52 -1.00 -26.72
N ALA A 177 -2.49 -1.63 -26.13
CA ALA A 177 -1.53 -2.39 -26.90
C ALA A 177 -2.22 -3.61 -27.55
N THR A 178 -1.64 -4.12 -28.63
CA THR A 178 -2.06 -5.37 -29.30
C THR A 178 -0.92 -6.40 -29.35
N GLU A 179 0.21 -6.01 -28.78
CA GLU A 179 1.46 -6.77 -28.67
C GLU A 179 2.16 -6.30 -27.40
N LYS A 180 3.23 -7.00 -27.03
CA LYS A 180 4.04 -6.65 -25.88
C LYS A 180 4.49 -5.21 -25.88
N ASN A 181 4.26 -4.54 -24.75
CA ASN A 181 4.62 -3.15 -24.56
C ASN A 181 5.99 -3.05 -23.87
N PHE A 182 6.88 -2.25 -24.45
CA PHE A 182 8.28 -2.15 -24.05
C PHE A 182 8.57 -0.78 -23.45
N HIS A 183 9.13 -0.77 -22.24
CA HIS A 183 9.66 0.41 -21.59
C HIS A 183 11.17 0.28 -21.41
N THR A 184 11.89 1.38 -21.54
CA THR A 184 13.29 1.50 -21.11
C THR A 184 13.33 2.51 -19.97
N LEU A 185 13.85 2.07 -18.82
CA LEU A 185 14.02 2.92 -17.65
C LEU A 185 15.00 4.06 -17.96
N ALA A 186 14.84 5.17 -17.25
CA ALA A 186 15.88 6.19 -17.21
C ALA A 186 17.18 5.61 -16.62
N ALA A 187 18.29 6.34 -16.77
CA ALA A 187 19.50 5.99 -16.04
C ALA A 187 19.22 6.02 -14.53
N ALA A 188 19.63 4.96 -13.82
CA ALA A 188 19.40 4.81 -12.40
C ALA A 188 20.00 6.00 -11.62
N ALA A 189 19.18 6.58 -10.74
CA ALA A 189 19.58 7.58 -9.76
C ALA A 189 18.68 7.46 -8.54
N ALA A 190 19.25 7.58 -7.34
CA ALA A 190 18.52 7.36 -6.10
C ALA A 190 17.21 8.17 -6.04
N GLY A 191 16.10 7.50 -5.74
CA GLY A 191 14.79 8.12 -5.54
C GLY A 191 13.89 8.21 -6.77
N ILE A 192 14.25 7.62 -7.90
CA ILE A 192 13.31 7.44 -9.03
C ILE A 192 12.33 6.31 -8.70
N HIS A 193 11.04 6.54 -8.91
CA HIS A 193 9.98 5.55 -8.72
C HIS A 193 9.16 5.39 -10.00
N ASN A 194 8.91 4.14 -10.41
CA ASN A 194 8.04 3.83 -11.55
C ASN A 194 7.12 2.66 -11.20
N TRP A 195 5.83 2.80 -11.51
CA TRP A 195 4.85 1.73 -11.32
C TRP A 195 4.42 1.18 -12.67
N PHE A 196 4.35 -0.15 -12.76
CA PHE A 196 3.98 -0.87 -13.97
C PHE A 196 2.82 -1.82 -13.69
N VAL A 197 1.80 -1.84 -14.55
CA VAL A 197 0.67 -2.79 -14.45
C VAL A 197 0.32 -3.34 -15.83
N SER A 198 0.41 -4.65 -16.00
CA SER A 198 -0.08 -5.32 -17.21
C SER A 198 -1.60 -5.41 -17.14
N SER A 199 -2.33 -4.60 -17.90
CA SER A 199 -3.79 -4.57 -17.89
C SER A 199 -4.43 -5.57 -18.88
N ASP A 200 -3.71 -5.86 -19.97
CA ASP A 200 -4.12 -6.83 -20.99
C ASP A 200 -3.59 -8.24 -20.68
N ALA A 201 -4.38 -9.25 -21.05
CA ALA A 201 -4.08 -10.67 -20.85
C ALA A 201 -3.14 -11.26 -21.89
N SER A 202 -3.04 -10.69 -23.09
CA SER A 202 -2.23 -11.26 -24.18
C SER A 202 -0.86 -10.61 -24.35
N ASP A 203 -0.72 -9.36 -23.90
CA ASP A 203 0.33 -8.51 -24.43
C ASP A 203 1.51 -8.36 -23.48
N PHE A 204 1.29 -8.33 -22.17
CA PHE A 204 2.35 -8.20 -21.16
C PHE A 204 3.19 -6.91 -21.28
N LEU A 205 3.99 -6.65 -20.25
CA LEU A 205 4.95 -5.55 -20.17
C LEU A 205 6.37 -6.09 -20.10
N ARG A 206 7.30 -5.46 -20.83
CA ARG A 206 8.75 -5.61 -20.62
C ARG A 206 9.34 -4.28 -20.20
N VAL A 207 10.08 -4.28 -19.09
CA VAL A 207 10.77 -3.12 -18.56
C VAL A 207 12.27 -3.39 -18.59
N THR A 208 12.99 -2.63 -19.41
CA THR A 208 14.43 -2.80 -19.66
C THR A 208 15.21 -1.76 -18.87
N ALA A 209 16.26 -2.18 -18.18
CA ALA A 209 17.21 -1.26 -17.53
C ALA A 209 17.97 -0.44 -18.59
N ASN A 210 18.43 0.75 -18.23
CA ASN A 210 19.32 1.50 -19.10
C ASN A 210 20.72 0.82 -19.18
N THR A 211 21.56 1.27 -20.10
CA THR A 211 22.92 0.76 -20.24
C THR A 211 23.73 1.01 -18.97
N GLY A 212 24.31 -0.05 -18.40
CA GLY A 212 25.04 0.01 -17.13
C GLY A 212 24.20 -0.34 -15.91
N ASP A 213 22.88 -0.33 -16.02
CA ASP A 213 21.96 -0.53 -14.91
C ASP A 213 21.41 -1.97 -14.86
N VAL A 214 20.91 -2.35 -13.69
CA VAL A 214 20.22 -3.63 -13.46
C VAL A 214 18.87 -3.43 -12.77
N VAL A 215 17.95 -4.37 -12.98
CA VAL A 215 16.70 -4.47 -12.21
C VAL A 215 16.79 -5.69 -11.31
N ILE A 216 16.51 -5.51 -10.02
CA ILE A 216 16.44 -6.58 -9.02
C ILE A 216 14.98 -6.87 -8.72
N LEU A 217 14.54 -8.09 -9.01
CA LEU A 217 13.18 -8.56 -8.73
C LEU A 217 13.25 -9.85 -7.90
N ASN A 218 12.62 -9.85 -6.72
CA ASN A 218 12.64 -10.97 -5.76
C ASN A 218 14.06 -11.48 -5.42
N GLY A 219 15.02 -10.56 -5.33
CA GLY A 219 16.42 -10.89 -5.02
C GLY A 219 17.25 -11.40 -6.20
N VAL A 220 16.67 -11.52 -7.40
CA VAL A 220 17.39 -11.84 -8.64
C VAL A 220 17.66 -10.57 -9.42
N ALA A 221 18.93 -10.29 -9.69
CA ALA A 221 19.36 -9.18 -10.53
C ALA A 221 19.36 -9.59 -12.00
N SER A 222 18.90 -8.70 -12.87
CA SER A 222 19.12 -8.80 -14.30
C SER A 222 20.60 -8.60 -14.64
N ALA A 223 20.99 -8.97 -15.86
CA ALA A 223 22.18 -8.48 -16.53
C ALA A 223 22.13 -6.95 -16.68
N SER A 224 23.28 -6.35 -16.99
CA SER A 224 23.34 -4.93 -17.34
C SER A 224 22.55 -4.67 -18.62
N ALA A 225 21.71 -3.63 -18.63
CA ALA A 225 20.68 -3.42 -19.65
C ALA A 225 19.71 -4.61 -19.83
N GLY A 226 19.61 -5.45 -18.81
CA GLY A 226 18.67 -6.56 -18.74
C GLY A 226 17.23 -6.07 -18.53
N PHE A 227 16.29 -6.99 -18.43
CA PHE A 227 14.87 -6.65 -18.34
C PHE A 227 14.11 -7.50 -17.34
N VAL A 228 12.97 -6.98 -16.91
CA VAL A 228 11.90 -7.75 -16.27
C VAL A 228 10.66 -7.78 -17.16
N GLU A 229 9.92 -8.87 -17.13
CA GLU A 229 8.76 -9.08 -18.01
C GLU A 229 7.60 -9.76 -17.29
N SER A 230 6.41 -9.16 -17.30
CA SER A 230 5.22 -9.76 -16.70
C SER A 230 4.75 -11.00 -17.47
N GLN A 231 4.23 -12.00 -16.78
CA GLN A 231 3.66 -13.22 -17.40
C GLN A 231 2.14 -13.36 -17.16
N ASP A 232 1.57 -12.55 -16.26
CA ASP A 232 0.16 -12.62 -15.89
C ASP A 232 -0.59 -11.32 -16.21
N ARG A 233 -1.89 -11.44 -16.45
CA ARG A 233 -2.80 -10.29 -16.44
C ARG A 233 -2.84 -9.70 -15.02
N TYR A 234 -2.82 -8.38 -14.94
CA TYR A 234 -2.76 -7.59 -13.71
C TYR A 234 -1.51 -7.83 -12.87
N ALA A 235 -0.46 -8.42 -13.47
CA ALA A 235 0.86 -8.40 -12.88
C ALA A 235 1.29 -6.94 -12.70
N SER A 236 1.75 -6.60 -11.51
CA SER A 236 2.18 -5.24 -11.16
C SER A 236 3.57 -5.25 -10.53
N CYS A 237 4.31 -4.18 -10.77
CA CYS A 237 5.64 -4.01 -10.21
C CYS A 237 5.91 -2.53 -9.90
N HIS A 238 6.36 -2.26 -8.67
CA HIS A 238 6.89 -0.96 -8.27
C HIS A 238 8.43 -1.01 -8.24
N LEU A 239 9.06 -0.33 -9.20
CA LEU A 239 10.51 -0.21 -9.27
C LEU A 239 10.98 1.08 -8.62
N VAL A 240 12.00 0.97 -7.76
CA VAL A 240 12.65 2.10 -7.09
C VAL A 240 14.14 2.07 -7.36
N SER A 241 14.68 3.13 -7.93
CA SER A 241 16.12 3.28 -8.10
C SER A 241 16.77 3.55 -6.73
N LEU A 242 17.64 2.64 -6.29
CA LEU A 242 18.33 2.73 -5.00
C LEU A 242 19.58 3.60 -5.07
N ASP A 243 20.32 3.46 -6.17
CA ASP A 243 21.61 4.10 -6.39
C ASP A 243 21.77 4.46 -7.88
N ALA A 244 23.02 4.62 -8.33
CA ALA A 244 23.35 5.04 -9.70
C ALA A 244 23.30 3.91 -10.74
N THR A 245 23.05 2.66 -10.33
CA THR A 245 23.06 1.50 -11.23
C THR A 245 21.94 0.49 -10.97
N THR A 246 21.12 0.68 -9.94
CA THR A 246 20.22 -0.37 -9.44
C THR A 246 18.79 0.12 -9.28
N TYR A 247 17.86 -0.57 -9.94
CA TYR A 247 16.44 -0.54 -9.64
C TYR A 247 16.05 -1.76 -8.80
N LEU A 248 15.36 -1.56 -7.68
CA LEU A 248 14.80 -2.63 -6.85
C LEU A 248 13.28 -2.66 -6.97
N ALA A 249 12.72 -3.83 -7.26
CA ALA A 249 11.30 -4.09 -7.16
C ALA A 249 10.87 -4.19 -5.70
N ARG A 250 10.04 -3.26 -5.22
CA ARG A 250 9.57 -3.22 -3.83
C ARG A 250 8.23 -3.90 -3.60
N GLU A 251 7.36 -3.82 -4.60
CA GLU A 251 6.00 -4.39 -4.56
C GLU A 251 5.80 -5.12 -5.88
N VAL A 252 5.63 -6.43 -5.82
CA VAL A 252 5.44 -7.29 -7.01
C VAL A 252 4.20 -8.13 -6.79
N GLN A 253 3.29 -8.09 -7.76
CA GLN A 253 2.11 -8.96 -7.83
C GLN A 253 2.11 -9.69 -9.17
N GLY A 254 1.65 -10.94 -9.16
CA GLY A 254 1.68 -11.80 -10.34
C GLY A 254 3.10 -12.28 -10.65
N SER A 255 3.22 -13.00 -11.76
CA SER A 255 4.48 -13.60 -12.19
C SER A 255 5.27 -12.65 -13.09
N TRP A 256 6.57 -12.55 -12.85
CA TRP A 256 7.52 -11.76 -13.63
C TRP A 256 8.78 -12.58 -13.91
N ASN A 257 9.37 -12.38 -15.09
CA ASN A 257 10.62 -13.00 -15.51
C ASN A 257 11.74 -11.98 -15.48
N VAL A 258 12.96 -12.38 -15.13
CA VAL A 258 14.18 -11.56 -15.18
C VAL A 258 15.07 -12.11 -16.29
N ASP A 259 15.34 -11.32 -17.34
CA ASP A 259 16.11 -11.71 -18.53
C ASP A 259 15.63 -12.98 -19.24
N GLY A 260 14.32 -13.24 -19.18
CA GLY A 260 13.73 -14.46 -19.74
C GLY A 260 14.01 -15.73 -18.91
N VAL A 261 14.66 -15.61 -17.76
CA VAL A 261 14.63 -16.61 -16.71
C VAL A 261 13.41 -16.31 -15.84
N ASP A 262 12.53 -17.29 -15.64
CA ASP A 262 11.41 -17.13 -14.71
C ASP A 262 11.96 -16.68 -13.36
N ALA A 263 11.64 -15.45 -12.93
CA ALA A 263 12.18 -14.93 -11.69
C ALA A 263 11.61 -15.82 -10.58
N PRO A 264 12.44 -16.56 -9.85
CA PRO A 264 11.95 -17.60 -8.98
C PRO A 264 11.09 -16.99 -7.88
N HIS A 265 9.77 -17.11 -8.02
CA HIS A 265 8.89 -17.41 -6.90
C HIS A 265 9.00 -18.91 -6.52
N ASN A 266 10.09 -19.59 -6.93
CA ASN A 266 10.41 -20.94 -6.50
C ASN A 266 10.81 -20.90 -5.02
N PHE A 267 9.84 -21.14 -4.14
CA PHE A 267 10.10 -22.09 -3.07
C PHE A 267 10.76 -23.30 -3.75
N GLY A 268 12.06 -23.50 -3.51
CA GLY A 268 12.99 -24.38 -4.24
C GLY A 268 12.40 -25.35 -5.27
N SER A 269 12.86 -25.25 -6.53
CA SER A 269 12.55 -26.27 -7.55
C SER A 269 13.04 -27.64 -7.07
N LEU A 270 12.10 -28.53 -6.77
CA LEU A 270 12.39 -29.92 -6.47
C LEU A 270 12.57 -30.68 -7.79
N VAL A 271 13.82 -30.91 -8.19
CA VAL A 271 14.14 -31.85 -9.26
C VAL A 271 14.18 -33.27 -8.67
N ALA A 272 13.04 -33.95 -8.64
CA ALA A 272 12.96 -35.35 -8.24
C ALA A 272 13.23 -36.25 -9.46
N SER A 273 14.30 -37.05 -9.42
CA SER A 273 14.64 -38.00 -10.51
C SER A 273 13.60 -39.10 -10.72
N ILE A 274 12.67 -39.28 -9.78
CA ILE A 274 11.64 -40.34 -9.81
C ILE A 274 10.23 -39.77 -9.55
N GLY A 275 10.06 -38.45 -9.68
CA GLY A 275 8.80 -37.73 -9.44
C GLY A 275 8.51 -37.43 -7.96
N TYR A 276 7.65 -36.44 -7.71
CA TYR A 276 7.09 -36.12 -6.40
C TYR A 276 5.60 -36.44 -6.40
N GLN A 277 5.10 -37.08 -5.35
CA GLN A 277 3.67 -37.37 -5.23
C GLN A 277 2.99 -36.25 -4.43
N ALA A 278 2.20 -35.42 -5.10
CA ALA A 278 1.41 -34.37 -4.47
C ALA A 278 0.04 -34.87 -3.95
N SER A 279 -0.45 -35.99 -4.47
CA SER A 279 -1.76 -36.56 -4.13
C SER A 279 -1.70 -38.09 -4.03
N ALA A 280 -2.50 -38.69 -3.16
CA ALA A 280 -2.63 -40.15 -3.08
C ALA A 280 -3.00 -40.76 -4.44
N THR A 281 -2.43 -41.91 -4.76
CA THR A 281 -2.74 -42.66 -5.98
C THR A 281 -3.89 -43.61 -5.70
N ALA A 282 -5.00 -43.48 -6.42
CA ALA A 282 -6.08 -44.44 -6.36
C ALA A 282 -5.77 -45.66 -7.25
N ILE A 283 -5.98 -46.86 -6.71
CA ILE A 283 -5.87 -48.13 -7.44
C ILE A 283 -7.10 -49.00 -7.17
N VAL A 284 -7.36 -49.96 -8.04
CA VAL A 284 -8.51 -50.88 -7.93
C VAL A 284 -7.98 -52.30 -7.82
N ALA A 285 -8.18 -52.94 -6.68
CA ALA A 285 -7.88 -54.36 -6.48
C ALA A 285 -8.63 -55.19 -7.53
N THR A 286 -7.98 -56.22 -8.05
CA THR A 286 -8.47 -57.08 -9.15
C THR A 286 -8.13 -58.53 -8.85
N SER A 287 -8.87 -59.48 -9.41
CA SER A 287 -8.67 -60.91 -9.15
C SER A 287 -7.26 -61.46 -9.45
N ASP A 288 -6.46 -60.76 -10.26
CA ASP A 288 -5.05 -61.08 -10.50
C ASP A 288 -4.07 -60.03 -9.98
N GLY A 289 -4.55 -58.96 -9.34
CA GLY A 289 -3.72 -57.86 -8.85
C GLY A 289 -2.84 -57.19 -9.91
N LEU A 290 -3.14 -57.36 -11.21
CA LEU A 290 -2.43 -56.73 -12.31
C LEU A 290 -3.18 -55.48 -12.78
N THR A 291 -2.65 -54.80 -13.78
CA THR A 291 -3.25 -53.60 -14.38
C THR A 291 -3.57 -52.52 -13.33
N THR A 292 -4.84 -52.34 -12.96
CA THR A 292 -5.29 -51.39 -11.93
C THR A 292 -5.01 -51.86 -10.50
N GLY A 293 -4.73 -53.14 -10.27
CA GLY A 293 -4.35 -53.68 -8.95
C GLY A 293 -2.86 -53.53 -8.62
N LEU A 294 -2.05 -53.06 -9.56
CA LEU A 294 -0.61 -52.86 -9.36
C LEU A 294 -0.34 -51.50 -8.70
N ILE A 295 0.34 -51.50 -7.56
CA ILE A 295 0.85 -50.25 -6.94
C ILE A 295 1.97 -49.68 -7.83
N PRO A 296 1.87 -48.43 -8.32
CA PRO A 296 2.93 -47.83 -9.12
C PRO A 296 4.23 -47.67 -8.32
N THR A 297 5.38 -47.94 -8.96
CA THR A 297 6.71 -47.86 -8.33
C THR A 297 7.00 -46.48 -7.71
N ASN A 298 6.45 -45.40 -8.29
CA ASN A 298 6.65 -44.04 -7.79
C ASN A 298 5.65 -43.63 -6.69
N ALA A 299 4.57 -44.39 -6.46
CA ALA A 299 3.61 -44.08 -5.40
C ALA A 299 4.27 -44.21 -4.01
N SER A 300 3.88 -43.36 -3.08
CA SER A 300 4.26 -43.44 -1.66
C SER A 300 3.02 -43.46 -0.75
N VAL A 301 1.89 -42.91 -1.23
CA VAL A 301 0.57 -42.99 -0.62
C VAL A 301 -0.43 -43.55 -1.65
N VAL A 302 -1.16 -44.59 -1.27
CA VAL A 302 -2.11 -45.31 -2.11
C VAL A 302 -3.44 -45.42 -1.38
N THR A 303 -4.54 -45.22 -2.09
CA THR A 303 -5.89 -45.57 -1.62
C THR A 303 -6.45 -46.66 -2.51
N THR A 304 -6.96 -47.74 -1.95
CA THR A 304 -7.50 -48.86 -2.73
C THR A 304 -9.02 -48.83 -2.75
N THR A 305 -9.59 -49.20 -3.89
CA THR A 305 -10.97 -49.70 -3.98
C THR A 305 -10.94 -51.14 -4.47
N VAL A 306 -12.07 -51.83 -4.44
CA VAL A 306 -12.19 -53.24 -4.85
C VAL A 306 -13.10 -53.31 -6.06
N ALA A 307 -12.74 -54.13 -7.05
CA ALA A 307 -13.53 -54.29 -8.26
C ALA A 307 -14.79 -55.15 -8.02
N THR A 308 -14.64 -56.26 -7.31
CA THR A 308 -15.63 -57.33 -7.26
C THR A 308 -15.81 -57.96 -5.89
N ASP A 309 -14.73 -58.40 -5.23
CA ASP A 309 -14.82 -59.19 -4.00
C ASP A 309 -13.63 -58.96 -3.05
N ALA A 310 -13.75 -59.43 -1.81
CA ALA A 310 -12.72 -59.22 -0.80
C ALA A 310 -11.44 -60.04 -1.03
N ASP A 311 -11.47 -60.99 -1.95
CA ASP A 311 -10.35 -61.82 -2.39
C ASP A 311 -9.65 -61.17 -3.62
N ASP A 312 -10.11 -59.99 -4.06
CA ASP A 312 -9.40 -59.20 -5.06
C ASP A 312 -8.05 -58.73 -4.51
N ILE A 313 -7.07 -58.68 -5.41
CA ILE A 313 -5.67 -58.56 -5.07
C ILE A 313 -5.13 -57.17 -5.44
N VAL A 314 -4.24 -56.67 -4.60
CA VAL A 314 -3.30 -55.59 -4.88
C VAL A 314 -1.88 -56.14 -4.90
N THR A 315 -1.10 -55.81 -5.92
CA THR A 315 0.29 -56.27 -6.06
C THR A 315 1.28 -55.15 -5.75
N LEU A 316 2.24 -55.42 -4.85
CA LEU A 316 3.39 -54.56 -4.58
C LEU A 316 4.31 -54.47 -5.81
N PRO A 317 4.93 -53.29 -6.09
CA PRO A 317 5.84 -53.16 -7.22
C PRO A 317 7.14 -53.93 -6.98
N ALA A 318 7.99 -53.99 -8.01
CA ALA A 318 9.35 -54.49 -7.87
C ALA A 318 10.09 -53.78 -6.69
N PRO A 319 10.82 -54.53 -5.85
CA PRO A 319 11.38 -54.04 -4.60
C PRO A 319 12.50 -53.04 -4.85
N VAL A 320 12.42 -51.92 -4.14
CA VAL A 320 13.46 -50.90 -4.07
C VAL A 320 13.75 -50.65 -2.59
N VAL A 321 14.91 -51.09 -2.12
CA VAL A 321 15.27 -51.03 -0.69
C VAL A 321 15.12 -49.60 -0.15
N GLY A 322 14.42 -49.47 0.97
CA GLY A 322 14.09 -48.19 1.61
C GLY A 322 12.81 -47.52 1.09
N LYS A 323 12.19 -48.02 0.01
CA LYS A 323 10.90 -47.50 -0.48
C LYS A 323 9.79 -47.92 0.48
N LYS A 324 8.85 -46.98 0.70
CA LYS A 324 7.65 -47.18 1.51
C LYS A 324 6.40 -46.89 0.69
N HIS A 325 5.41 -47.75 0.81
CA HIS A 325 4.06 -47.53 0.31
C HIS A 325 3.10 -47.53 1.49
N ARG A 326 2.45 -46.39 1.73
CA ARG A 326 1.35 -46.30 2.69
C ARG A 326 0.04 -46.54 1.97
N VAL A 327 -0.60 -47.66 2.27
CA VAL A 327 -1.84 -48.11 1.67
C VAL A 327 -2.98 -47.86 2.66
N TYR A 328 -3.99 -47.13 2.19
CA TYR A 328 -5.27 -46.97 2.88
C TYR A 328 -6.31 -47.84 2.18
N ALA A 329 -6.79 -48.87 2.88
CA ALA A 329 -7.73 -49.83 2.33
C ALA A 329 -9.14 -49.22 2.28
N GLY A 330 -9.60 -48.74 1.12
CA GLY A 330 -10.97 -48.22 1.00
C GLY A 330 -12.02 -49.34 1.06
N ALA A 331 -11.64 -50.55 0.65
CA ALA A 331 -12.42 -51.77 0.77
C ALA A 331 -11.49 -52.94 1.17
N ALA A 332 -12.07 -54.04 1.66
CA ALA A 332 -11.31 -55.23 2.05
C ALA A 332 -10.73 -55.92 0.80
N HIS A 333 -9.45 -56.26 0.83
CA HIS A 333 -8.72 -56.86 -0.29
C HIS A 333 -7.48 -57.60 0.22
N GLU A 334 -6.83 -58.33 -0.66
CA GLU A 334 -5.59 -59.04 -0.40
C GLU A 334 -4.38 -58.30 -1.01
N VAL A 335 -3.22 -58.43 -0.38
CA VAL A 335 -1.96 -57.85 -0.86
C VAL A 335 -0.93 -58.95 -1.09
N ARG A 336 -0.29 -58.90 -2.26
CA ARG A 336 0.78 -59.82 -2.65
C ARG A 336 1.98 -59.10 -3.26
N THR A 337 3.03 -59.87 -3.51
CA THR A 337 4.18 -59.47 -4.33
C THR A 337 4.04 -59.99 -5.76
N VAL A 338 4.90 -59.52 -6.67
CA VAL A 338 4.85 -59.94 -8.08
C VAL A 338 5.02 -61.45 -8.20
N SER A 339 4.18 -62.11 -8.99
CA SER A 339 4.19 -63.58 -9.07
C SER A 339 5.52 -64.15 -9.58
N GLY A 340 6.00 -65.21 -8.91
CA GLY A 340 7.28 -65.87 -9.21
C GLY A 340 8.53 -65.10 -8.77
N SER A 341 8.37 -64.06 -7.95
CA SER A 341 9.48 -63.23 -7.47
C SER A 341 10.22 -63.77 -6.25
N ASN A 342 9.68 -64.80 -5.57
CA ASN A 342 10.09 -65.31 -4.26
C ASN A 342 10.24 -64.20 -3.21
N GLN A 343 9.43 -63.15 -3.31
CA GLN A 343 9.44 -62.04 -2.38
C GLN A 343 8.52 -62.31 -1.21
N THR A 344 8.98 -61.92 -0.02
CA THR A 344 8.23 -62.14 1.21
C THR A 344 7.54 -60.88 1.72
N ILE A 345 6.40 -61.04 2.37
CA ILE A 345 5.80 -60.04 3.26
C ILE A 345 5.86 -60.60 4.68
N ASN A 346 6.52 -59.90 5.60
CA ASN A 346 6.70 -60.36 6.99
C ASN A 346 7.25 -61.80 7.07
N ASN A 347 8.21 -62.13 6.21
CA ASN A 347 8.91 -63.43 6.14
C ASN A 347 8.03 -64.62 5.67
N VAL A 348 6.85 -64.36 5.11
CA VAL A 348 6.04 -65.35 4.39
C VAL A 348 6.15 -65.07 2.89
N ASP A 349 6.40 -66.11 2.09
CA ASP A 349 6.47 -66.00 0.64
C ASP A 349 5.10 -65.62 0.07
N SER A 350 5.00 -64.45 -0.53
CA SER A 350 3.74 -63.83 -0.94
C SER A 350 3.71 -63.55 -2.44
N ASP A 351 4.36 -64.38 -3.26
CA ASP A 351 4.35 -64.28 -4.73
C ASP A 351 3.37 -65.26 -5.40
N GLY A 352 2.50 -65.86 -4.60
CA GLY A 352 1.57 -66.91 -5.00
C GLY A 352 0.35 -66.92 -4.09
N THR A 353 0.12 -68.04 -3.41
CA THR A 353 -1.12 -68.29 -2.65
C THR A 353 -1.13 -67.74 -1.22
N ASN A 354 0.00 -67.27 -0.68
CA ASN A 354 -0.01 -66.69 0.67
C ASN A 354 -0.15 -65.18 0.58
N GLU A 355 -1.34 -64.69 0.88
CA GLU A 355 -1.76 -63.32 0.67
C GLU A 355 -2.00 -62.60 2.00
N LEU A 356 -1.68 -61.31 2.07
CA LEU A 356 -1.94 -60.49 3.25
C LEU A 356 -3.32 -59.83 3.12
N THR A 357 -4.30 -60.28 3.90
CA THR A 357 -5.63 -59.67 3.93
C THR A 357 -5.62 -58.33 4.66
N LEU A 358 -6.21 -57.29 4.07
CA LEU A 358 -6.49 -55.99 4.68
C LEU A 358 -7.99 -55.76 4.77
N ALA A 359 -8.47 -55.29 5.92
CA ALA A 359 -9.87 -54.92 6.09
C ALA A 359 -10.12 -53.47 5.61
N SER A 360 -11.38 -53.14 5.31
CA SER A 360 -11.76 -51.77 4.98
C SER A 360 -11.45 -50.82 6.14
N GLY A 361 -10.77 -49.72 5.81
CA GLY A 361 -10.32 -48.66 6.71
C GLY A 361 -8.95 -48.91 7.35
N ASP A 362 -8.30 -50.04 7.08
CA ASP A 362 -6.92 -50.28 7.55
C ASP A 362 -5.94 -49.31 6.88
N ALA A 363 -4.93 -48.89 7.64
CA ALA A 363 -3.82 -48.05 7.17
C ALA A 363 -2.50 -48.78 7.40
N VAL A 364 -1.93 -49.34 6.33
CA VAL A 364 -0.74 -50.20 6.38
C VAL A 364 0.41 -49.57 5.61
N THR A 365 1.61 -49.60 6.18
CA THR A 365 2.86 -49.26 5.50
C THR A 365 3.60 -50.54 5.13
N PHE A 366 3.94 -50.65 3.85
CA PHE A 366 4.84 -51.67 3.32
C PHE A 366 6.20 -51.03 3.08
N GLU A 367 7.23 -51.50 3.79
CA GLU A 367 8.61 -51.03 3.67
C GLU A 367 9.49 -52.13 3.06
N CYS A 368 10.16 -51.83 1.95
CA CYS A 368 11.09 -52.76 1.33
C CYS A 368 12.41 -52.74 2.11
N VAL A 369 12.73 -53.83 2.80
CA VAL A 369 13.92 -53.95 3.65
C VAL A 369 15.07 -54.69 2.96
N SER A 370 14.77 -55.44 1.91
CA SER A 370 15.77 -56.09 1.05
C SER A 370 15.21 -56.26 -0.38
N ALA A 371 16.05 -56.69 -1.32
CA ALA A 371 15.61 -57.01 -2.68
C ALA A 371 14.58 -58.16 -2.76
N THR A 372 14.29 -58.84 -1.65
CA THR A 372 13.37 -59.98 -1.59
C THR A 372 12.39 -59.92 -0.42
N ALA A 373 12.33 -58.82 0.33
CA ALA A 373 11.51 -58.75 1.53
C ALA A 373 10.87 -57.37 1.75
N TRP A 374 9.58 -57.44 2.07
CA TRP A 374 8.75 -56.33 2.53
C TRP A 374 8.35 -56.58 3.99
N ILE A 375 8.35 -55.52 4.79
CA ILE A 375 7.77 -55.52 6.13
C ILE A 375 6.48 -54.70 6.10
N ALA A 376 5.37 -55.32 6.53
CA ALA A 376 4.07 -54.70 6.64
C ALA A 376 3.75 -54.41 8.12
N TYR A 377 3.39 -53.15 8.41
CA TYR A 377 2.95 -52.71 9.74
C TYR A 377 1.92 -51.60 9.61
N GLY A 378 0.96 -51.52 10.54
CA GLY A 378 -0.13 -50.55 10.43
C GLY A 378 -1.13 -50.58 11.56
N TYR A 379 -2.21 -49.84 11.34
CA TYR A 379 -3.30 -49.68 12.29
C TYR A 379 -4.65 -49.93 11.61
N SER A 380 -5.61 -50.42 12.38
CA SER A 380 -7.00 -50.54 11.96
C SER A 380 -7.68 -49.17 11.81
N SER A 381 -8.89 -49.16 11.26
CA SER A 381 -9.74 -47.97 11.19
C SER A 381 -10.07 -47.34 12.56
N THR A 382 -9.91 -48.10 13.64
CA THR A 382 -10.08 -47.64 15.04
C THR A 382 -8.76 -47.22 15.71
N GLY A 383 -7.62 -47.32 15.01
CA GLY A 383 -6.29 -46.96 15.52
C GLY A 383 -5.58 -48.07 16.31
N SER A 384 -6.13 -49.28 16.36
CA SER A 384 -5.47 -50.43 16.99
C SER A 384 -4.34 -50.96 16.12
N ALA A 385 -3.21 -51.38 16.69
CA ALA A 385 -2.14 -52.02 15.93
C ALA A 385 -2.63 -53.33 15.30
N LEU A 386 -2.28 -53.56 14.03
CA LEU A 386 -2.63 -54.78 13.30
C LEU A 386 -1.55 -55.86 13.47
N THR A 387 -1.98 -57.12 13.58
CA THR A 387 -1.12 -58.29 13.40
C THR A 387 -1.20 -58.70 11.94
N LEU A 388 -0.15 -58.42 11.17
CA LEU A 388 -0.11 -58.64 9.73
C LEU A 388 0.80 -59.84 9.42
N THR A 389 0.21 -60.95 8.99
CA THR A 389 0.95 -62.13 8.54
C THR A 389 0.17 -62.72 7.37
N PRO A 390 0.79 -62.86 6.18
CA PRO A 390 0.14 -63.54 5.06
C PRO A 390 -0.27 -64.96 5.47
N ALA A 391 -1.47 -65.37 5.08
CA ALA A 391 -2.08 -66.63 5.48
C ALA A 391 -1.91 -67.73 4.42
#